data_AF-A0A6A3JYM1-F1
#
_entry.id   AF-A0A6A3JYM1-F1
#
_cell.length_a   1.000
_cell.length_b   1.000
_cell.length_c   1.000
_cell.angle_alpha   90.00
_cell.angle_beta   90.00
_cell.angle_gamma   90.00
#
_symmetry.space_group_name_H-M   'P 1'
#
loop_
_entity.id
_entity.type
_entity.pdbx_description
1 polymer ?
#
loop_
_entity_poly.entity_id
_entity_poly.type
_entity_poly.pdbx_seq_one_letter_code
_entity_poly.pdbx_strand_id
1 'polypeptide(L)'
;MYMYVQVAVQLAALVVAVRGQNAFRGLESTSSSSLPSDDSFVFDGSNSDIARQLYTRHKAGNTNDIVSLASVPTAVSERLDPLNIKFDDLPGLVQRAVLWDTGFGISPTNSAVQIWTMGNYTMADIAIPQQDVGAAGCTFKNCSQPNGVAASFTLICSGDQMLSVARCVADTFEDNGAAGYLGAMWSNGADPDVVPQIRLRDHSWTDPVSNRSYSVYAVHTVPTTLDVAWNQCPANNGYASVAVPCHRRDSYSDEEIAAMTIPTGSAWVTTWLDEEFATKDTGSFNLLLLVPIVLGVVLITGSGVLASQINR
;
A
#
# COMPACT_ATOMS: atom_id res chain seq x y z
N MET A 1 -48.87 25.41 -42.80
CA MET A 1 -47.71 24.88 -43.54
C MET A 1 -46.41 25.70 -43.36
N TYR A 2 -46.36 26.68 -42.43
CA TYR A 2 -45.12 27.43 -42.11
C TYR A 2 -44.50 27.05 -40.76
N MET A 3 -45.29 26.48 -39.83
CA MET A 3 -44.81 26.09 -38.49
C MET A 3 -44.12 24.72 -38.44
N TYR A 4 -44.37 23.84 -39.43
CA TYR A 4 -43.78 22.51 -39.52
C TYR A 4 -42.33 22.51 -40.06
N VAL A 5 -41.96 23.54 -40.82
CA VAL A 5 -40.60 23.68 -41.37
C VAL A 5 -39.63 24.20 -40.29
N GLN A 6 -40.09 25.01 -39.33
CA GLN A 6 -39.26 25.54 -38.25
C GLN A 6 -38.84 24.48 -37.21
N VAL A 7 -39.70 23.51 -36.92
CA VAL A 7 -39.40 22.44 -35.94
C VAL A 7 -38.43 21.41 -36.52
N ALA A 8 -38.55 21.09 -37.82
CA ALA A 8 -37.63 20.18 -38.51
C ALA A 8 -36.20 20.76 -38.62
N VAL A 9 -36.07 22.08 -38.81
CA VAL A 9 -34.77 22.76 -38.88
C VAL A 9 -34.09 22.83 -37.50
N GLN A 10 -34.83 22.95 -36.40
CA GLN A 10 -34.24 22.91 -35.06
C GLN A 10 -33.81 21.51 -34.61
N LEU A 11 -34.52 20.46 -35.04
CA LEU A 11 -34.11 19.07 -34.77
C LEU A 11 -32.87 18.65 -35.58
N ALA A 12 -32.71 19.15 -36.81
CA ALA A 12 -31.49 18.93 -37.59
C ALA A 12 -30.26 19.65 -37.00
N ALA A 13 -30.45 20.85 -36.42
CA ALA A 13 -29.37 21.58 -35.74
C ALA A 13 -28.87 20.88 -34.47
N LEU A 14 -29.75 20.18 -33.73
CA LEU A 14 -29.34 19.38 -32.56
C LEU A 14 -28.53 18.13 -32.96
N VAL A 15 -28.85 17.50 -34.10
CA VAL A 15 -28.13 16.31 -34.57
C VAL A 15 -26.75 16.64 -35.14
N VAL A 16 -26.57 17.83 -35.73
CA VAL A 16 -25.25 18.29 -36.22
C VAL A 16 -24.37 18.82 -35.08
N ALA A 17 -24.94 19.46 -34.07
CA ALA A 17 -24.19 19.89 -32.88
C ALA A 17 -23.68 18.70 -32.03
N VAL A 18 -24.43 17.58 -31.98
CA VAL A 18 -24.01 16.35 -31.29
C VAL A 18 -22.93 15.57 -32.06
N ARG A 19 -22.79 15.78 -33.39
CA ARG A 19 -21.71 15.16 -34.18
C ARG A 19 -20.41 15.97 -34.21
N GLY A 20 -20.42 17.23 -33.75
CA GLY A 20 -19.27 18.14 -33.79
C GLY A 20 -18.38 18.19 -32.55
N GLN A 21 -18.78 17.56 -31.42
CA GLN A 21 -17.99 17.57 -30.19
C GLN A 21 -17.35 16.22 -29.83
N ASN A 22 -17.48 15.19 -30.68
CA ASN A 22 -16.74 13.94 -30.52
C ASN A 22 -15.30 14.02 -31.06
N ALA A 23 -14.64 15.17 -30.91
CA ALA A 23 -13.20 15.19 -30.70
C ALA A 23 -12.95 14.85 -29.22
N PHE A 24 -13.42 13.65 -28.81
CA PHE A 24 -12.99 13.04 -27.57
C PHE A 24 -11.49 12.77 -27.75
N ARG A 25 -10.68 13.62 -27.10
CA ARG A 25 -9.38 13.22 -26.58
C ARG A 25 -9.53 11.79 -26.08
N GLY A 26 -8.70 10.89 -26.60
CA GLY A 26 -8.66 9.50 -26.19
C GLY A 26 -8.61 9.45 -24.68
N LEU A 27 -9.75 9.11 -24.08
CA LEU A 27 -9.76 8.34 -22.86
C LEU A 27 -9.21 7.01 -23.33
N GLU A 28 -7.92 6.78 -23.05
CA GLU A 28 -7.45 5.42 -22.89
C GLU A 28 -8.50 4.72 -22.03
N SER A 29 -9.21 3.78 -22.65
CA SER A 29 -9.85 2.71 -21.93
C SER A 29 -8.75 2.18 -21.01
N THR A 30 -8.78 2.56 -19.74
CA THR A 30 -8.10 1.82 -18.70
C THR A 30 -8.68 0.44 -18.81
N SER A 31 -7.97 -0.40 -19.55
CA SER A 31 -8.10 -1.83 -19.52
C SER A 31 -8.38 -2.17 -18.08
N SER A 32 -9.46 -2.90 -17.82
CA SER A 32 -9.63 -3.62 -16.57
C SER A 32 -8.39 -4.50 -16.44
N SER A 33 -7.33 -3.93 -15.86
CA SER A 33 -6.07 -4.60 -15.64
C SER A 33 -6.33 -5.39 -14.38
N SER A 34 -6.89 -6.59 -14.57
CA SER A 34 -6.97 -7.57 -13.50
C SER A 34 -5.64 -7.60 -12.76
N LEU A 35 -5.67 -7.53 -11.43
CA LEU A 35 -4.48 -7.67 -10.59
C LEU A 35 -3.55 -8.76 -11.15
N PRO A 36 -2.30 -8.42 -11.54
CA PRO A 36 -1.36 -9.42 -12.02
C PRO A 36 -1.18 -10.51 -10.96
N SER A 37 -1.56 -11.74 -11.32
CA SER A 37 -1.22 -12.92 -10.54
C SER A 37 0.29 -13.11 -10.62
N ASP A 38 0.89 -13.21 -9.44
CA ASP A 38 2.29 -13.57 -9.30
C ASP A 38 2.28 -14.78 -8.40
N ASP A 39 2.11 -15.94 -9.04
CA ASP A 39 2.07 -17.24 -8.39
C ASP A 39 3.46 -17.61 -7.82
N SER A 40 4.49 -16.80 -8.12
CA SER A 40 5.85 -16.97 -7.58
C SER A 40 6.11 -16.18 -6.31
N PHE A 41 5.19 -15.29 -5.91
CA PHE A 41 5.34 -14.53 -4.67
C PHE A 41 5.36 -15.45 -3.45
N VAL A 42 6.40 -15.32 -2.65
CA VAL A 42 6.53 -15.97 -1.34
C VAL A 42 7.03 -14.93 -0.34
N PHE A 43 6.37 -14.85 0.81
CA PHE A 43 6.84 -14.06 1.93
C PHE A 43 7.71 -14.94 2.83
N ASP A 44 9.00 -15.03 2.51
CA ASP A 44 10.01 -15.82 3.22
C ASP A 44 11.13 -14.95 3.84
N GLY A 45 10.97 -13.62 3.78
CA GLY A 45 11.95 -12.65 4.25
C GLY A 45 13.08 -12.34 3.28
N SER A 46 12.98 -12.76 2.02
CA SER A 46 13.86 -12.30 0.93
C SER A 46 13.49 -10.91 0.37
N ASN A 47 12.27 -10.44 0.66
CA ASN A 47 11.72 -9.15 0.23
C ASN A 47 10.98 -8.46 1.38
N SER A 48 10.56 -7.22 1.16
CA SER A 48 9.72 -6.43 2.07
C SER A 48 8.36 -6.10 1.44
N ASP A 49 7.84 -6.94 0.53
CA ASP A 49 6.51 -6.77 -0.06
C ASP A 49 5.42 -7.23 0.92
N ILE A 50 5.34 -6.49 2.02
CA ILE A 50 4.36 -6.66 3.09
C ILE A 50 2.94 -6.46 2.56
N ALA A 51 2.74 -5.58 1.58
CA ALA A 51 1.44 -5.32 0.98
C ALA A 51 0.91 -6.55 0.22
N ARG A 52 1.75 -7.23 -0.56
CA ARG A 52 1.40 -8.48 -1.24
C ARG A 52 1.13 -9.63 -0.28
N GLN A 53 1.89 -9.72 0.82
CA GLN A 53 1.58 -10.69 1.87
C GLN A 53 0.24 -10.40 2.54
N LEU A 54 -0.04 -9.14 2.89
CA LEU A 54 -1.32 -8.74 3.50
C LEU A 54 -2.51 -9.00 2.58
N TYR A 55 -2.36 -8.77 1.27
CA TYR A 55 -3.35 -9.20 0.28
C TYR A 55 -3.56 -10.70 0.30
N THR A 56 -2.48 -11.50 0.26
CA THR A 56 -2.58 -12.97 0.27
C THR A 56 -3.34 -13.46 1.50
N ARG A 57 -3.08 -12.87 2.68
CA ARG A 57 -3.80 -13.17 3.92
C ARG A 57 -5.26 -12.71 3.87
N HIS A 58 -5.53 -11.54 3.32
CA HIS A 58 -6.90 -11.04 3.10
C HIS A 58 -7.70 -11.98 2.19
N LYS A 59 -7.12 -12.46 1.08
CA LYS A 59 -7.76 -13.44 0.19
C LYS A 59 -7.93 -14.81 0.86
N ALA A 60 -7.07 -15.17 1.80
CA ALA A 60 -7.22 -16.35 2.65
C ALA A 60 -8.30 -16.20 3.75
N GLY A 61 -8.96 -15.04 3.82
CA GLY A 61 -10.03 -14.76 4.79
C GLY A 61 -9.52 -14.39 6.17
N ASN A 62 -8.22 -14.08 6.34
CA ASN A 62 -7.72 -13.57 7.59
C ASN A 62 -8.28 -12.17 7.86
N THR A 63 -8.61 -11.92 9.11
CA THR A 63 -8.99 -10.60 9.62
C THR A 63 -7.96 -10.15 10.64
N ASN A 64 -7.86 -8.83 10.83
CA ASN A 64 -7.06 -8.26 11.90
C ASN A 64 -7.71 -6.94 12.34
N ASP A 65 -7.35 -6.50 13.54
CA ASP A 65 -7.85 -5.26 14.08
C ASP A 65 -7.52 -4.08 13.16
N ILE A 66 -8.44 -3.13 13.12
CA ILE A 66 -8.25 -1.82 12.48
C ILE A 66 -6.97 -1.18 13.03
N VAL A 67 -6.21 -0.54 12.15
CA VAL A 67 -4.97 0.13 12.55
C VAL A 67 -5.34 1.35 13.39
N SER A 68 -5.03 1.29 14.69
CA SER A 68 -5.11 2.48 15.55
C SER A 68 -3.98 3.43 15.18
N LEU A 69 -4.32 4.60 14.64
CA LEU A 69 -3.41 5.70 14.37
C LEU A 69 -3.83 6.95 15.14
N ALA A 70 -2.85 7.76 15.55
CA ALA A 70 -3.13 9.11 16.06
C ALA A 70 -3.78 10.01 14.99
N SER A 71 -3.33 9.88 13.74
CA SER A 71 -3.92 10.51 12.56
C SER A 71 -3.55 9.73 11.30
N VAL A 72 -4.42 9.75 10.28
CA VAL A 72 -4.13 9.19 8.95
C VAL A 72 -3.24 10.18 8.19
N PRO A 73 -2.09 9.76 7.64
CA PRO A 73 -1.23 10.64 6.85
C PRO A 73 -1.94 11.23 5.63
N THR A 74 -1.67 12.50 5.31
CA THR A 74 -2.27 13.16 4.14
C THR A 74 -1.99 12.40 2.85
N ALA A 75 -0.76 11.90 2.65
CA ALA A 75 -0.39 11.12 1.47
C ALA A 75 -1.24 9.85 1.29
N VAL A 76 -1.70 9.23 2.40
CA VAL A 76 -2.60 8.08 2.35
C VAL A 76 -4.00 8.51 1.92
N SER A 77 -4.53 9.59 2.51
CA SER A 77 -5.85 10.12 2.12
C SER A 77 -5.87 10.58 0.66
N GLU A 78 -4.88 11.37 0.23
CA GLU A 78 -4.75 11.84 -1.16
C GLU A 78 -4.65 10.70 -2.17
N ARG A 79 -4.06 9.57 -1.78
CA ARG A 79 -4.00 8.36 -2.61
C ARG A 79 -5.35 7.66 -2.71
N LEU A 80 -6.16 7.66 -1.65
CA LEU A 80 -7.46 6.99 -1.58
C LEU A 80 -8.60 7.84 -2.15
N ASP A 81 -8.48 9.17 -2.12
CA ASP A 81 -9.50 10.11 -2.56
C ASP A 81 -9.97 9.89 -4.01
N PRO A 82 -9.08 9.65 -5.02
CA PRO A 82 -9.51 9.38 -6.39
C PRO A 82 -10.34 8.10 -6.55
N LEU A 83 -10.24 7.18 -5.58
CA LEU A 83 -11.02 5.92 -5.55
C LEU A 83 -12.31 6.07 -4.71
N ASN A 84 -12.54 7.25 -4.13
CA ASN A 84 -13.63 7.53 -3.19
C ASN A 84 -13.65 6.53 -2.03
N ILE A 85 -12.47 6.23 -1.48
CA ILE A 85 -12.26 5.33 -0.35
C ILE A 85 -11.86 6.17 0.86
N LYS A 86 -12.49 5.91 2.01
CA LYS A 86 -11.99 6.43 3.29
C LYS A 86 -11.13 5.37 3.95
N PHE A 87 -10.00 5.80 4.53
CA PHE A 87 -9.10 4.88 5.22
C PHE A 87 -9.79 4.05 6.31
N ASP A 88 -10.67 4.69 7.10
CA ASP A 88 -11.37 4.03 8.21
C ASP A 88 -12.43 3.01 7.76
N ASP A 89 -12.86 3.06 6.49
CA ASP A 89 -13.81 2.09 5.92
C ASP A 89 -13.10 0.80 5.42
N LEU A 90 -11.76 0.82 5.32
CA LEU A 90 -10.97 -0.33 4.88
C LEU A 90 -10.79 -1.37 6.02
N PRO A 91 -10.77 -2.67 5.70
CA PRO A 91 -10.38 -3.70 6.67
C PRO A 91 -8.96 -3.48 7.19
N GLY A 92 -8.67 -3.91 8.42
CA GLY A 92 -7.39 -3.64 9.09
C GLY A 92 -6.14 -4.15 8.34
N LEU A 93 -6.25 -5.25 7.58
CA LEU A 93 -5.17 -5.72 6.71
C LEU A 93 -4.89 -4.77 5.55
N VAL A 94 -5.95 -4.24 4.96
CA VAL A 94 -5.88 -3.35 3.80
C VAL A 94 -5.36 -1.98 4.23
N GLN A 95 -5.83 -1.46 5.36
CA GLN A 95 -5.28 -0.26 5.99
C GLN A 95 -3.76 -0.35 6.16
N ARG A 96 -3.28 -1.48 6.69
CA ARG A 96 -1.84 -1.71 6.88
C ARG A 96 -1.09 -1.82 5.57
N ALA A 97 -1.67 -2.46 4.56
CA ALA A 97 -1.06 -2.58 3.23
C ALA A 97 -0.94 -1.20 2.57
N VAL A 98 -1.97 -0.37 2.65
CA VAL A 98 -1.96 1.00 2.12
C VAL A 98 -0.92 1.86 2.84
N LEU A 99 -0.83 1.78 4.17
CA LEU A 99 0.21 2.50 4.92
C LEU A 99 1.60 2.09 4.46
N TRP A 100 1.90 0.79 4.46
CA TRP A 100 3.21 0.28 4.06
C TRP A 100 3.61 0.71 2.66
N ASP A 101 2.71 0.48 1.70
CA ASP A 101 2.95 0.73 0.29
C ASP A 101 3.08 2.24 -0.02
N THR A 102 2.43 3.09 0.80
CA THR A 102 2.58 4.56 0.76
C THR A 102 3.78 5.06 1.57
N GLY A 103 4.64 4.16 2.06
CA GLY A 103 5.88 4.53 2.73
C GLY A 103 5.73 4.89 4.20
N PHE A 104 4.83 4.23 4.93
CA PHE A 104 4.68 4.45 6.37
C PHE A 104 4.92 3.17 7.18
N GLY A 105 5.65 3.32 8.28
CA GLY A 105 5.64 2.40 9.42
C GLY A 105 4.78 2.94 10.56
N ILE A 106 4.64 2.19 11.65
CA ILE A 106 3.89 2.60 12.83
C ILE A 106 4.79 2.56 14.07
N SER A 107 4.93 3.68 14.76
CA SER A 107 5.69 3.78 16.00
C SER A 107 5.05 2.97 17.14
N PRO A 108 5.77 2.77 18.27
CA PRO A 108 5.20 2.20 19.48
C PRO A 108 4.05 3.02 20.07
N THR A 109 4.01 4.32 19.78
CA THR A 109 2.96 5.26 20.20
C THR A 109 1.78 5.35 19.22
N ASN A 110 1.72 4.46 18.22
CA ASN A 110 0.69 4.42 17.18
C ASN A 110 0.66 5.67 16.27
N SER A 111 1.80 6.33 16.08
CA SER A 111 1.96 7.35 15.04
C SER A 111 2.39 6.69 13.74
N ALA A 112 1.82 7.13 12.61
CA ALA A 112 2.36 6.80 11.31
C ALA A 112 3.67 7.58 11.09
N VAL A 113 4.75 6.88 10.74
CA VAL A 113 6.09 7.44 10.58
C VAL A 113 6.48 7.30 9.12
N GLN A 114 6.83 8.42 8.48
CA GLN A 114 7.25 8.45 7.08
C GLN A 114 8.57 7.67 6.91
N ILE A 115 8.63 6.88 5.86
CA ILE A 115 9.81 6.16 5.39
C ILE A 115 10.14 6.70 4.00
N TRP A 116 11.40 7.07 3.80
CA TRP A 116 12.01 7.36 2.50
C TRP A 116 12.84 6.16 2.07
N THR A 117 12.79 5.81 0.79
CA THR A 117 13.65 4.77 0.22
C THR A 117 14.89 5.40 -0.42
N MET A 118 16.02 4.73 -0.27
CA MET A 118 17.29 5.18 -0.84
C MET A 118 17.43 4.67 -2.28
N GLY A 119 18.02 5.48 -3.17
CA GLY A 119 18.21 5.10 -4.57
C GLY A 119 16.90 4.76 -5.27
N ASN A 120 16.88 3.63 -5.99
CA ASN A 120 15.71 3.15 -6.74
C ASN A 120 14.93 2.03 -6.02
N TYR A 121 15.16 1.81 -4.72
CA TYR A 121 14.40 0.82 -3.97
C TYR A 121 12.94 1.26 -3.78
N THR A 122 12.04 0.29 -3.78
CA THR A 122 10.63 0.46 -3.41
C THR A 122 10.39 -0.05 -2.00
N MET A 123 9.22 0.22 -1.41
CA MET A 123 8.84 -0.38 -0.12
C MET A 123 8.81 -1.92 -0.19
N ALA A 124 8.62 -2.53 -1.36
CA ALA A 124 8.70 -3.97 -1.55
C ALA A 124 10.14 -4.53 -1.53
N ASP A 125 11.16 -3.67 -1.70
CA ASP A 125 12.54 -4.08 -1.98
C ASP A 125 13.58 -3.50 -1.00
N ILE A 126 13.14 -2.93 0.13
CA ILE A 126 14.03 -2.39 1.17
C ILE A 126 14.55 -3.47 2.15
N ALA A 127 13.98 -4.67 2.15
CA ALA A 127 14.62 -5.81 2.82
C ALA A 127 16.02 -6.03 2.25
N ILE A 128 17.00 -6.20 3.15
CA ILE A 128 18.40 -6.33 2.78
C ILE A 128 18.73 -7.81 2.62
N PRO A 129 19.28 -8.25 1.47
CA PRO A 129 19.77 -9.60 1.31
C PRO A 129 20.83 -9.94 2.36
N GLN A 130 20.79 -11.16 2.88
CA GLN A 130 21.77 -11.66 3.85
C GLN A 130 23.22 -11.51 3.36
N GLN A 131 23.44 -11.65 2.05
CA GLN A 131 24.76 -11.47 1.44
C GLN A 131 25.31 -10.06 1.65
N ASP A 132 24.47 -9.03 1.48
CA ASP A 132 24.88 -7.63 1.63
C ASP A 132 25.20 -7.33 3.10
N VAL A 133 24.38 -7.84 4.03
CA VAL A 133 24.63 -7.73 5.47
C VAL A 133 25.95 -8.42 5.86
N GLY A 134 26.25 -9.58 5.26
CA GLY A 134 27.51 -10.28 5.46
C GLY A 134 28.70 -9.52 4.87
N ALA A 135 28.52 -8.88 3.72
CA ALA A 135 29.54 -8.06 3.07
C ALA A 135 29.88 -6.79 3.89
N ALA A 136 28.94 -6.24 4.65
CA ALA A 136 29.18 -5.19 5.64
C ALA A 136 30.00 -5.67 6.87
N GLY A 137 30.30 -6.97 6.95
CA GLY A 137 31.09 -7.58 8.02
C GLY A 137 30.28 -8.01 9.24
N CYS A 138 28.96 -8.14 9.11
CA CYS A 138 28.11 -8.65 10.17
C CYS A 138 28.09 -10.19 10.18
N THR A 139 27.89 -10.77 11.36
CA THR A 139 27.76 -12.22 11.55
C THR A 139 26.33 -12.60 11.89
N PHE A 140 25.99 -13.88 11.72
CA PHE A 140 24.62 -14.36 11.81
C PHE A 140 24.43 -15.42 12.89
N LYS A 141 23.29 -15.34 13.57
CA LYS A 141 22.68 -16.47 14.27
C LYS A 141 21.73 -17.15 13.29
N ASN A 142 22.02 -18.40 12.93
CA ASN A 142 21.13 -19.19 12.09
C ASN A 142 20.17 -20.02 12.94
N CYS A 143 18.91 -20.04 12.52
CA CYS A 143 17.83 -20.72 13.20
C CYS A 143 17.08 -21.59 12.18
N SER A 144 16.86 -22.86 12.53
CA SER A 144 16.00 -23.74 11.74
C SER A 144 14.55 -23.24 11.80
N GLN A 145 13.82 -23.43 10.70
CA GLN A 145 12.39 -23.17 10.60
C GLN A 145 11.63 -24.45 10.22
N PRO A 146 10.29 -24.51 10.40
CA PRO A 146 9.49 -25.69 10.06
C PRO A 146 9.59 -26.14 8.60
N ASN A 147 9.80 -25.20 7.67
CA ASN A 147 9.93 -25.48 6.24
C ASN A 147 11.31 -26.03 5.82
N GLY A 148 12.23 -26.22 6.77
CA GLY A 148 13.59 -26.70 6.51
C GLY A 148 14.55 -25.65 5.93
N VAL A 149 14.08 -24.42 5.70
CA VAL A 149 14.92 -23.27 5.31
C VAL A 149 15.40 -22.58 6.58
N ALA A 150 16.69 -22.24 6.64
CA ALA A 150 17.23 -21.53 7.80
C ALA A 150 16.94 -20.03 7.70
N ALA A 151 16.46 -19.46 8.80
CA ALA A 151 16.46 -18.03 9.03
C ALA A 151 17.79 -17.58 9.64
N SER A 152 18.09 -16.31 9.47
CA SER A 152 19.28 -15.65 9.97
C SER A 152 18.89 -14.34 10.65
N PHE A 153 19.51 -14.10 11.80
CA PHE A 153 19.43 -12.86 12.55
C PHE A 153 20.83 -12.28 12.68
N THR A 154 20.98 -10.96 12.72
CA THR A 154 22.29 -10.39 13.09
C THR A 154 22.70 -10.78 14.50
N LEU A 155 23.94 -11.25 14.65
CA LEU A 155 24.55 -11.58 15.93
C LEU A 155 25.61 -10.55 16.35
N ILE A 156 26.70 -10.42 15.59
CA ILE A 156 27.71 -9.39 15.81
C ILE A 156 27.65 -8.44 14.62
N CYS A 157 27.21 -7.20 14.86
CA CYS A 157 27.03 -6.17 13.84
C CYS A 157 26.95 -4.80 14.54
N SER A 158 27.81 -3.86 14.17
CA SER A 158 27.73 -2.50 14.70
C SER A 158 26.63 -1.69 14.00
N GLY A 159 26.25 -0.56 14.58
CA GLY A 159 25.32 0.36 13.92
C GLY A 159 25.87 0.87 12.60
N ASP A 160 27.15 1.21 12.51
CA ASP A 160 27.77 1.66 11.26
C ASP A 160 27.71 0.57 10.17
N GLN A 161 27.97 -0.69 10.53
CA GLN A 161 27.91 -1.79 9.58
C GLN A 161 26.49 -2.01 9.07
N MET A 162 25.51 -2.06 9.97
CA MET A 162 24.12 -2.26 9.56
C MET A 162 23.61 -1.10 8.70
N LEU A 163 23.87 0.13 9.15
CA LEU A 163 23.44 1.33 8.43
C LEU A 163 24.17 1.50 7.09
N SER A 164 25.37 0.94 6.90
CA SER A 164 26.07 0.99 5.60
C SER A 164 25.34 0.26 4.46
N VAL A 165 24.43 -0.66 4.79
CA VAL A 165 23.64 -1.44 3.83
C VAL A 165 22.13 -1.19 3.93
N ALA A 166 21.69 -0.34 4.86
CA ALA A 166 20.30 0.05 4.99
C ALA A 166 19.81 0.75 3.71
N ARG A 167 18.54 0.51 3.37
CA ARG A 167 17.93 0.96 2.11
C ARG A 167 16.83 1.99 2.32
N CYS A 168 16.65 2.44 3.55
CA CYS A 168 15.59 3.37 3.94
C CYS A 168 16.04 4.31 5.04
N VAL A 169 15.34 5.43 5.14
CA VAL A 169 15.39 6.36 6.26
C VAL A 169 13.98 6.48 6.79
N ALA A 170 13.80 6.43 8.11
CA ALA A 170 12.52 6.64 8.76
C ALA A 170 12.54 7.93 9.58
N ASP A 171 11.41 8.63 9.59
CA ASP A 171 11.25 9.86 10.37
C ASP A 171 11.45 9.59 11.86
N THR A 172 11.82 10.62 12.61
CA THR A 172 12.04 10.47 14.05
C THR A 172 10.73 10.13 14.77
N PHE A 173 10.80 9.24 15.74
CA PHE A 173 9.65 8.88 16.59
C PHE A 173 10.11 8.53 18.01
N GLU A 174 9.16 8.53 18.94
CA GLU A 174 9.40 8.13 20.32
C GLU A 174 9.28 6.61 20.51
N ASP A 175 10.32 6.00 21.07
CA ASP A 175 10.31 4.62 21.57
C ASP A 175 10.91 4.59 22.97
N ASN A 176 10.05 4.69 23.99
CA ASN A 176 10.48 4.63 25.40
C ASN A 176 11.13 3.29 25.77
N GLY A 177 10.94 2.24 24.95
CA GLY A 177 11.54 0.93 25.13
C GLY A 177 12.85 0.72 24.37
N ALA A 178 13.37 1.74 23.67
CA ALA A 178 14.49 1.60 22.72
C ALA A 178 15.74 0.98 23.34
N ALA A 179 16.22 1.53 24.46
CA ALA A 179 17.46 1.10 25.12
C ALA A 179 17.41 -0.33 25.70
N GLY A 180 16.21 -0.85 25.96
CA GLY A 180 15.98 -2.19 26.48
C GLY A 180 15.45 -3.17 25.43
N TYR A 181 15.32 -2.74 24.18
CA TYR A 181 14.80 -3.59 23.12
C TYR A 181 15.87 -4.53 22.61
N LEU A 182 15.63 -5.82 22.78
CA LEU A 182 16.59 -6.87 22.41
C LEU A 182 16.22 -7.58 21.11
N GLY A 183 15.28 -7.06 20.32
CA GLY A 183 14.94 -7.63 19.02
C GLY A 183 16.12 -7.62 18.05
N ALA A 184 16.02 -8.31 16.92
CA ALA A 184 17.05 -8.19 15.90
C ALA A 184 16.92 -6.86 15.12
N MET A 185 18.04 -6.23 14.78
CA MET A 185 18.05 -5.07 13.88
C MET A 185 17.79 -5.47 12.43
N TRP A 186 18.21 -6.68 12.07
CA TRP A 186 17.94 -7.31 10.79
C TRP A 186 17.72 -8.80 10.99
N SER A 187 16.75 -9.33 10.26
CA SER A 187 16.51 -10.76 10.15
C SER A 187 15.77 -11.09 8.86
N ASN A 188 16.00 -12.29 8.35
CA ASN A 188 15.22 -12.90 7.28
C ASN A 188 14.47 -14.14 7.81
N GLY A 189 13.73 -14.79 6.92
CA GLY A 189 12.75 -15.79 7.30
C GLY A 189 11.40 -15.13 7.61
N ALA A 190 10.33 -15.87 7.35
CA ALA A 190 8.99 -15.50 7.75
C ALA A 190 8.13 -16.76 7.81
N ASP A 191 7.05 -16.70 8.61
CA ASP A 191 5.95 -17.65 8.46
C ASP A 191 5.19 -17.29 7.16
N PRO A 192 5.04 -18.21 6.20
CA PRO A 192 4.31 -17.93 4.96
C PRO A 192 2.84 -17.54 5.21
N ASP A 193 2.29 -17.91 6.37
CA ASP A 193 0.94 -17.57 6.80
C ASP A 193 0.90 -16.40 7.80
N VAL A 194 2.02 -15.69 8.02
CA VAL A 194 2.06 -14.51 8.87
C VAL A 194 1.14 -13.42 8.35
N VAL A 195 0.48 -12.73 9.26
CA VAL A 195 -0.13 -11.42 9.03
C VAL A 195 0.87 -10.36 9.47
N PRO A 196 1.73 -9.85 8.56
CA PRO A 196 2.86 -9.03 8.94
C PRO A 196 2.42 -7.71 9.55
N GLN A 197 3.17 -7.24 10.55
CA GLN A 197 3.08 -5.89 11.09
C GLN A 197 4.06 -4.95 10.36
N ILE A 198 3.94 -3.65 10.64
CA ILE A 198 4.85 -2.61 10.14
C ILE A 198 5.37 -1.76 11.30
N ARG A 199 5.75 -2.43 12.40
CA ARG A 199 6.07 -1.75 13.65
C ARG A 199 7.51 -1.26 13.64
N LEU A 200 7.68 0.04 13.80
CA LEU A 200 9.00 0.64 13.96
C LEU A 200 9.46 0.52 15.40
N ARG A 201 10.72 0.15 15.56
CA ARG A 201 11.44 0.11 16.84
C ARG A 201 12.79 0.81 16.69
N ASP A 202 13.23 1.47 17.75
CA ASP A 202 14.58 2.04 17.82
C ASP A 202 15.49 1.08 18.58
N HIS A 203 16.50 0.55 17.89
CA HIS A 203 17.59 -0.18 18.52
C HIS A 203 18.68 0.80 18.94
N SER A 204 18.57 1.29 20.17
CA SER A 204 19.54 2.22 20.76
C SER A 204 20.43 1.51 21.79
N TRP A 205 21.74 1.56 21.61
CA TRP A 205 22.69 0.99 22.59
C TRP A 205 24.01 1.76 22.60
N THR A 206 24.80 1.55 23.65
CA THR A 206 26.22 1.97 23.65
C THR A 206 27.07 0.73 23.51
N ASP A 207 27.85 0.68 22.44
CA ASP A 207 28.74 -0.44 22.17
C ASP A 207 29.81 -0.51 23.28
N PRO A 208 29.92 -1.62 24.01
CA PRO A 208 30.78 -1.71 25.18
C PRO A 208 32.28 -1.75 24.83
N VAL A 209 32.63 -1.99 23.56
CA VAL A 209 34.02 -2.10 23.11
C VAL A 209 34.54 -0.75 22.60
N SER A 210 33.77 -0.09 21.75
CA SER A 210 34.11 1.19 21.14
C SER A 210 33.62 2.40 21.94
N ASN A 211 32.73 2.19 22.94
CA ASN A 211 32.07 3.23 23.73
C ASN A 211 31.29 4.26 22.87
N ARG A 212 30.89 3.85 21.67
CA ARG A 212 30.06 4.65 20.76
C ARG A 212 28.59 4.27 20.93
N SER A 213 27.73 5.29 21.00
CA SER A 213 26.29 5.07 20.98
C SER A 213 25.79 4.95 19.54
N TYR A 214 24.93 3.97 19.32
CA TYR A 214 24.27 3.69 18.07
C TYR A 214 22.76 3.74 18.26
N SER A 215 22.06 4.09 17.18
CA SER A 215 20.61 4.04 17.09
C SER A 215 20.25 3.64 15.67
N VAL A 216 19.61 2.48 15.54
CA VAL A 216 19.19 1.92 14.25
C VAL A 216 17.69 1.67 14.33
N TYR A 217 16.94 2.34 13.46
CA TYR A 217 15.52 2.08 13.35
C TYR A 217 15.32 0.77 12.60
N ALA A 218 14.29 0.01 12.95
CA ALA A 218 13.93 -1.19 12.21
C ALA A 218 12.41 -1.36 12.16
N VAL A 219 11.92 -1.77 10.99
CA VAL A 219 10.54 -2.23 10.81
C VAL A 219 10.48 -3.71 11.16
N HIS A 220 9.62 -4.06 12.10
CA HIS A 220 9.35 -5.42 12.56
C HIS A 220 8.01 -5.91 12.04
N THR A 221 8.03 -7.14 11.51
CA THR A 221 6.85 -7.77 10.90
C THR A 221 6.02 -8.62 11.85
N VAL A 222 6.39 -8.69 13.13
CA VAL A 222 5.66 -9.41 14.17
C VAL A 222 5.50 -8.53 15.43
N PRO A 223 4.51 -8.80 16.29
CA PRO A 223 4.42 -8.12 17.58
C PRO A 223 5.63 -8.44 18.46
N THR A 224 5.97 -7.53 19.38
CA THR A 224 7.10 -7.64 20.32
C THR A 224 7.14 -8.95 21.10
N THR A 225 5.99 -9.58 21.37
CA THR A 225 5.91 -10.87 22.09
C THR A 225 6.38 -12.06 21.26
N LEU A 226 6.43 -11.91 19.93
CA LEU A 226 6.92 -12.91 18.99
C LEU A 226 8.29 -12.55 18.41
N ASP A 227 8.73 -11.30 18.58
CA ASP A 227 10.08 -10.91 18.22
C ASP A 227 11.09 -11.57 19.16
N VAL A 228 12.11 -12.18 18.58
CA VAL A 228 13.08 -12.98 19.32
C VAL A 228 14.16 -12.08 19.88
N ALA A 229 14.52 -12.33 21.14
CA ALA A 229 15.65 -11.64 21.74
C ALA A 229 16.96 -11.99 21.03
N TRP A 230 17.93 -11.07 21.11
CA TRP A 230 19.24 -11.21 20.52
C TRP A 230 19.90 -12.54 20.91
N ASN A 231 20.55 -13.17 19.93
CA ASN A 231 21.17 -14.50 20.04
C ASN A 231 20.21 -15.65 20.38
N GLN A 232 18.89 -15.45 20.25
CA GLN A 232 17.88 -16.50 20.39
C GLN A 232 17.29 -16.91 19.04
N CYS A 233 16.73 -18.12 19.01
CA CYS A 233 15.90 -18.59 17.91
C CYS A 233 14.43 -18.63 18.36
N PRO A 234 13.46 -18.58 17.42
CA PRO A 234 12.06 -18.76 17.75
C PRO A 234 11.83 -20.02 18.58
N ALA A 235 11.01 -19.90 19.64
CA ALA A 235 10.68 -21.03 20.49
C ALA A 235 9.94 -22.12 19.69
N ASN A 236 10.01 -23.38 20.16
CA ASN A 236 9.30 -24.53 19.58
C ASN A 236 9.56 -24.74 18.08
N ASN A 237 10.76 -24.39 17.58
CA ASN A 237 11.09 -24.44 16.16
C ASN A 237 10.10 -23.64 15.30
N GLY A 238 9.62 -22.50 15.81
CA GLY A 238 8.73 -21.59 15.09
C GLY A 238 9.44 -20.88 13.94
N TYR A 239 8.65 -20.16 13.13
CA TYR A 239 9.20 -19.31 12.08
C TYR A 239 9.85 -18.05 12.66
N ALA A 240 10.89 -17.57 11.97
CA ALA A 240 11.45 -16.25 12.18
C ALA A 240 10.52 -15.15 11.63
N SER A 241 10.96 -13.90 11.75
CA SER A 241 10.29 -12.73 11.22
C SER A 241 11.27 -11.84 10.46
N VAL A 242 10.75 -11.06 9.53
CA VAL A 242 11.54 -10.06 8.81
C VAL A 242 11.70 -8.82 9.70
N ALA A 243 12.95 -8.35 9.81
CA ALA A 243 13.28 -7.05 10.39
C ALA A 243 14.07 -6.23 9.36
N VAL A 244 13.57 -5.05 9.01
CA VAL A 244 14.16 -4.19 7.96
C VAL A 244 14.75 -2.94 8.62
N PRO A 245 16.09 -2.80 8.64
CA PRO A 245 16.74 -1.66 9.26
C PRO A 245 16.68 -0.43 8.35
N CYS A 246 16.43 0.72 8.97
CA CYS A 246 16.45 2.05 8.37
C CYS A 246 17.34 2.98 9.20
N HIS A 247 17.84 4.02 8.55
CA HIS A 247 18.43 5.15 9.27
C HIS A 247 17.37 5.99 9.95
N ARG A 248 17.84 6.85 10.86
CA ARG A 248 17.06 7.94 11.41
C ARG A 248 17.13 9.17 10.52
N ARG A 249 16.00 9.85 10.37
CA ARG A 249 15.89 11.09 9.60
C ARG A 249 16.79 12.22 10.10
N ASP A 250 17.03 12.31 11.40
CA ASP A 250 17.89 13.33 12.02
C ASP A 250 19.39 13.09 11.81
N SER A 251 19.77 11.98 11.16
CA SER A 251 21.14 11.72 10.71
C SER A 251 21.44 12.29 9.32
N TYR A 252 20.45 12.91 8.67
CA TYR A 252 20.54 13.46 7.30
C TYR A 252 20.06 14.92 7.26
N SER A 253 20.61 15.70 6.33
CA SER A 253 20.11 17.05 6.04
C SER A 253 18.78 17.01 5.28
N ASP A 254 18.08 18.15 5.25
CA ASP A 254 16.84 18.30 4.49
C ASP A 254 17.07 18.10 3.00
N GLU A 255 18.21 18.57 2.48
CA GLU A 255 18.61 18.40 1.09
C GLU A 255 18.90 16.94 0.75
N GLU A 256 19.57 16.21 1.64
CA GLU A 256 19.84 14.78 1.45
C GLU A 256 18.54 13.98 1.40
N ILE A 257 17.58 14.32 2.25
CA ILE A 257 16.28 13.63 2.30
C ILE A 257 15.40 14.00 1.11
N ALA A 258 15.44 15.26 0.68
CA ALA A 258 14.75 15.70 -0.54
C ALA A 258 15.28 14.99 -1.81
N ALA A 259 16.51 14.47 -1.78
CA ALA A 259 17.08 13.67 -2.87
C ALA A 259 16.69 12.17 -2.80
N MET A 260 16.08 11.72 -1.70
CA MET A 260 15.56 10.35 -1.56
C MET A 260 14.15 10.22 -2.14
N THR A 261 13.72 8.98 -2.32
CA THR A 261 12.39 8.69 -2.86
C THR A 261 11.37 8.68 -1.73
N ILE A 262 10.33 9.52 -1.86
CA ILE A 262 9.11 9.42 -1.05
C ILE A 262 8.18 8.40 -1.74
N PRO A 263 7.87 7.26 -1.12
CA PRO A 263 6.93 6.30 -1.70
C PRO A 263 5.53 6.91 -1.82
N THR A 264 4.91 6.76 -2.99
CA THR A 264 3.53 7.26 -3.25
C THR A 264 2.50 6.14 -3.39
N GLY A 265 2.91 4.89 -3.16
CA GLY A 265 2.12 3.72 -3.47
C GLY A 265 2.42 3.10 -4.83
N SER A 266 2.33 1.78 -4.90
CA SER A 266 2.46 1.00 -6.13
C SER A 266 1.15 1.00 -6.92
N ALA A 267 1.27 0.87 -8.24
CA ALA A 267 0.13 0.63 -9.12
C ALA A 267 -0.62 -0.66 -8.72
N TRP A 268 0.10 -1.66 -8.22
CA TRP A 268 -0.46 -2.94 -7.83
C TRP A 268 -1.47 -2.82 -6.68
N VAL A 269 -1.10 -2.17 -5.57
CA VAL A 269 -2.03 -1.93 -4.45
C VAL A 269 -3.17 -1.01 -4.89
N THR A 270 -2.90 -0.03 -5.75
CA THR A 270 -3.94 0.84 -6.30
C THR A 270 -4.98 0.05 -7.11
N THR A 271 -4.57 -0.89 -7.94
CA THR A 271 -5.49 -1.80 -8.65
C THR A 271 -6.29 -2.65 -7.67
N TRP A 272 -5.68 -3.16 -6.60
CA TRP A 272 -6.40 -3.93 -5.57
C TRP A 272 -7.48 -3.09 -4.89
N LEU A 273 -7.15 -1.85 -4.51
CA LEU A 273 -8.09 -0.91 -3.92
C LEU A 273 -9.26 -0.61 -4.87
N ASP A 274 -8.98 -0.36 -6.15
CA ASP A 274 -10.01 -0.09 -7.16
C ASP A 274 -10.95 -1.28 -7.39
N GLU A 275 -10.39 -2.48 -7.46
CA GLU A 275 -11.17 -3.69 -7.73
C GLU A 275 -12.11 -4.07 -6.58
N GLU A 276 -11.65 -3.96 -5.33
CA GLU A 276 -12.37 -4.48 -4.16
C GLU A 276 -13.08 -3.43 -3.31
N PHE A 277 -12.62 -2.16 -3.32
CA PHE A 277 -13.07 -1.16 -2.36
C PHE A 277 -13.54 0.16 -2.97
N ALA A 278 -13.15 0.48 -4.21
CA ALA A 278 -13.58 1.73 -4.82
C ALA A 278 -15.10 1.76 -4.99
N THR A 279 -15.67 2.90 -4.62
CA THR A 279 -17.09 3.16 -4.90
C THR A 279 -17.19 3.52 -6.37
N LYS A 280 -17.50 2.55 -7.22
CA LYS A 280 -17.85 2.82 -8.61
C LYS A 280 -19.11 3.66 -8.58
N ASP A 281 -19.00 4.93 -8.96
CA ASP A 281 -20.16 5.78 -9.17
C ASP A 281 -21.13 5.00 -10.04
N THR A 282 -22.23 4.53 -9.45
CA THR A 282 -23.33 3.92 -10.20
C THR A 282 -24.12 4.98 -10.97
N GLY A 283 -23.43 6.02 -11.45
CA GLY A 283 -23.85 6.93 -12.50
C GLY A 283 -23.97 6.24 -13.87
N SER A 284 -24.07 4.91 -13.90
CA SER A 284 -24.77 4.21 -14.96
C SER A 284 -26.21 4.73 -14.98
N PHE A 285 -26.44 5.79 -15.76
CA PHE A 285 -27.75 6.11 -16.29
C PHE A 285 -28.36 4.81 -16.81
N ASN A 286 -29.33 4.27 -16.06
CA ASN A 286 -29.96 3.03 -16.44
C ASN A 286 -30.77 3.33 -17.71
N LEU A 287 -30.28 2.88 -18.87
CA LEU A 287 -30.93 3.15 -20.17
C LEU A 287 -32.38 2.65 -20.18
N LEU A 288 -32.73 1.67 -19.33
CA LEU A 288 -34.10 1.22 -19.10
C LEU A 288 -35.02 2.29 -18.48
N LEU A 289 -34.51 3.25 -17.70
CA LEU A 289 -35.30 4.36 -17.16
C LEU A 289 -35.64 5.41 -18.22
N LEU A 290 -34.95 5.43 -19.37
CA LEU A 290 -35.33 6.25 -20.52
C LEU A 290 -36.45 5.63 -21.36
N VAL A 291 -36.64 4.30 -21.31
CA VAL A 291 -37.71 3.60 -22.02
C VAL A 291 -39.11 4.16 -21.70
N PRO A 292 -39.52 4.36 -20.43
CA PRO A 292 -40.83 4.97 -20.13
C PRO A 292 -40.94 6.44 -20.57
N ILE A 293 -39.84 7.19 -20.55
CA ILE A 293 -39.82 8.60 -20.98
C ILE A 293 -39.98 8.71 -22.51
N VAL A 294 -39.26 7.88 -23.27
CA VAL A 294 -39.36 7.82 -24.73
C VAL A 294 -40.73 7.29 -25.16
N LEU A 295 -41.25 6.25 -24.50
CA LEU A 295 -42.60 5.73 -24.77
C LEU A 295 -43.68 6.77 -24.44
N GLY A 296 -43.54 7.54 -23.36
CA GLY A 296 -44.44 8.64 -23.01
C GLY A 296 -44.50 9.72 -24.09
N VAL A 297 -43.35 10.13 -24.63
CA VAL A 297 -43.28 11.12 -25.73
C VAL A 297 -43.86 10.58 -27.03
N VAL A 298 -43.65 9.30 -27.36
CA VAL A 298 -44.22 8.65 -28.55
C VAL A 298 -45.74 8.49 -28.44
N LEU A 299 -46.27 8.21 -27.26
CA LEU A 299 -47.72 8.11 -27.03
C LEU A 299 -48.42 9.48 -27.11
N ILE A 300 -47.80 10.53 -26.57
CA ILE A 300 -48.35 11.91 -26.64
C ILE A 300 -48.33 12.43 -28.08
N THR A 301 -47.28 12.16 -28.84
CA THR A 301 -47.18 12.58 -30.25
C THR A 301 -48.04 11.72 -31.19
N GLY A 302 -48.17 10.41 -30.94
CA GLY A 302 -49.03 9.51 -31.71
C GLY A 302 -50.53 9.77 -31.52
N SER A 303 -50.94 10.13 -30.30
CA SER A 303 -52.35 10.44 -29.99
C SER A 303 -52.81 11.77 -30.61
N GLY A 304 -51.90 12.75 -30.74
CA GLY A 304 -52.19 14.02 -31.41
C GLY A 304 -52.36 13.89 -32.93
N VAL A 305 -51.68 12.92 -33.56
CA VAL A 305 -51.79 12.67 -35.00
C VAL A 305 -53.08 11.93 -35.37
N LEU A 306 -53.57 11.00 -34.54
CA LEU A 306 -54.85 10.33 -34.79
C LEU A 306 -56.07 11.26 -34.60
N ALA A 307 -56.04 12.18 -33.62
CA ALA A 307 -57.13 13.13 -33.41
C ALA A 307 -57.28 14.13 -34.57
N SER A 308 -56.21 14.42 -35.30
CA SER A 308 -56.21 15.31 -36.48
C SER A 308 -56.76 14.67 -37.76
N GLN A 309 -56.88 13.33 -37.82
CA GLN A 309 -57.35 12.62 -39.02
C GLN A 309 -58.82 12.19 -38.94
N ILE A 310 -59.44 12.23 -37.76
CA ILE A 310 -60.85 11.85 -37.57
C ILE A 310 -61.80 13.04 -37.79
N ASN A 311 -61.28 14.28 -37.89
CA ASN A 311 -62.09 15.49 -38.04
C ASN A 311 -61.88 16.21 -39.39
N ARG A 312 -61.62 15.46 -40.47
CA ARG A 312 -61.67 15.97 -41.86
C ARG A 312 -62.57 15.11 -42.72
#